data_AF-A0AAQ4DLC7-F1
#
_entry.id   AF-A0AAQ4DLC7-F1
#
_cell.length_a   1.000
_cell.length_b   1.000
_cell.length_c   1.000
_cell.angle_alpha   90.00
_cell.angle_beta   90.00
_cell.angle_gamma   90.00
#
_symmetry.space_group_name_H-M   'P 1'
#
loop_
_entity.id
_entity.type
_entity.pdbx_description
1 polymer ?
#
loop_
_entity_poly.entity_id
_entity_poly.type
_entity_poly.pdbx_seq_one_letter_code
_entity_poly.pdbx_strand_id
1 'polypeptide(L)'
;MENKELEVAVQQCIDAAAHEYQPKTQKKLLRQTEDQMRLMRYQLKLEDKFHDKFLDLSVHETMQRLMEIGEMKLAEELCKDFRVPEKRFWWLKIKVLADKELWMELEKFSKSKKSPIGYEPFVDICWEHKNKFEAQKYMQKVKDENKVRYLVKIGYVSGQLVFYVQAHCCGTVF
;
A
#
# COMPACT_ATOMS: atom_id res chain seq x y z
N MET A 1 -7.16 -27.51 -8.61
CA MET A 1 -6.75 -27.98 -7.27
C MET A 1 -8.03 -28.17 -6.49
N GLU A 2 -8.37 -29.41 -6.16
CA GLU A 2 -9.59 -29.68 -5.40
C GLU A 2 -9.38 -29.25 -3.94
N ASN A 3 -10.43 -28.73 -3.28
CA ASN A 3 -10.36 -28.24 -1.89
C ASN A 3 -9.74 -29.29 -0.93
N LYS A 4 -9.92 -30.58 -1.22
CA LYS A 4 -9.36 -31.70 -0.46
C LYS A 4 -7.84 -31.84 -0.58
N GLU A 5 -7.25 -31.53 -1.73
CA GLU A 5 -5.79 -31.56 -1.94
C GLU A 5 -5.10 -30.47 -1.13
N LEU A 6 -5.73 -29.28 -1.07
CA LEU A 6 -5.23 -28.17 -0.27
C LEU A 6 -5.18 -28.51 1.22
N GLU A 7 -6.21 -29.17 1.75
CA GLU A 7 -6.25 -29.56 3.17
C GLU A 7 -5.15 -30.56 3.53
N VAL A 8 -4.87 -31.52 2.65
CA VAL A 8 -3.80 -32.51 2.87
C VAL A 8 -2.42 -31.85 2.87
N ALA A 9 -2.15 -30.98 1.90
CA ALA A 9 -0.87 -30.26 1.82
C ALA A 9 -0.65 -29.36 3.04
N VAL A 10 -1.71 -28.71 3.53
CA VAL A 10 -1.63 -27.89 4.74
C VAL A 10 -1.36 -28.74 5.99
N GLN A 11 -2.05 -29.88 6.15
CA GLN A 11 -1.83 -30.75 7.30
C GLN A 11 -0.37 -31.21 7.36
N GLN A 12 0.21 -31.59 6.23
CA GLN A 12 1.63 -31.95 6.13
C GLN A 12 2.56 -30.80 6.54
N CYS A 13 2.25 -29.56 6.17
CA CYS A 13 3.02 -28.39 6.57
C CYS A 13 2.91 -28.10 8.08
N ILE A 14 1.74 -28.34 8.69
CA ILE A 14 1.55 -28.18 10.14
C ILE A 14 2.34 -29.26 10.88
N ASP A 15 2.23 -30.52 10.45
CA ASP A 15 2.94 -31.65 11.05
C ASP A 15 4.47 -31.44 10.94
N ALA A 16 4.96 -31.02 9.79
CA ALA A 16 6.37 -30.68 9.58
C ALA A 16 6.83 -29.54 10.51
N ALA A 17 6.04 -28.46 10.62
CA ALA A 17 6.34 -27.36 11.53
C ALA A 17 6.32 -27.79 13.01
N ALA A 18 5.51 -28.80 13.37
CA ALA A 18 5.45 -29.34 14.71
C ALA A 18 6.71 -30.14 15.12
N HIS A 19 7.47 -30.66 14.15
CA HIS A 19 8.73 -31.36 14.42
C HIS A 19 9.94 -30.42 14.64
N GLU A 20 9.75 -29.10 14.54
CA GLU A 20 10.80 -28.11 14.84
C GLU A 20 11.17 -28.14 16.33
N TYR A 21 12.46 -28.35 16.63
CA TYR A 21 12.94 -28.55 18.00
C TYR A 21 12.99 -27.25 18.80
N GLN A 22 13.27 -26.11 18.16
CA GLN A 22 13.35 -24.83 18.86
C GLN A 22 11.96 -24.25 19.13
N PRO A 23 11.50 -24.08 20.39
CA PRO A 23 10.11 -23.72 20.68
C PRO A 23 9.68 -22.36 20.09
N LYS A 24 10.59 -21.39 20.04
CA LYS A 24 10.32 -20.07 19.44
C LYS A 24 10.11 -20.17 17.93
N THR A 25 10.92 -20.98 17.26
CA THR A 25 10.88 -21.21 15.82
C THR A 25 9.64 -22.03 15.47
N GLN A 26 9.40 -23.12 16.17
CA GLN A 26 8.21 -23.96 16.06
C GLN A 26 6.92 -23.14 16.15
N LYS A 27 6.77 -22.32 17.20
CA LYS A 27 5.59 -21.45 17.37
C LYS A 27 5.41 -20.46 16.22
N LYS A 28 6.50 -19.91 15.69
CA LYS A 28 6.47 -18.99 14.55
C LYS A 28 6.03 -19.73 13.27
N LEU A 29 6.60 -20.90 13.00
CA LEU A 29 6.29 -21.71 11.83
C LEU A 29 4.83 -22.16 11.84
N LEU A 30 4.33 -22.69 12.97
CA LEU A 30 2.93 -23.10 13.11
C LEU A 30 1.98 -21.94 12.80
N ARG A 31 2.23 -20.76 13.38
CA ARG A 31 1.42 -19.56 13.10
C ARG A 31 1.49 -19.15 11.62
N GLN A 32 2.66 -19.20 11.00
CA GLN A 32 2.82 -18.87 9.58
C GLN A 32 2.05 -19.85 8.69
N THR A 33 2.07 -21.14 9.00
CA THR A 33 1.31 -22.17 8.28
C THR A 33 -0.20 -21.97 8.44
N GLU A 34 -0.68 -21.65 9.65
CA GLU A 34 -2.08 -21.34 9.90
C GLU A 34 -2.55 -20.09 9.14
N ASP A 35 -1.75 -19.01 9.17
CA ASP A 35 -2.04 -17.78 8.42
C ASP A 35 -2.05 -18.04 6.90
N GLN A 36 -1.10 -18.84 6.39
CA GLN A 36 -1.05 -19.22 4.97
C GLN A 36 -2.27 -20.04 4.55
N MET A 37 -2.71 -21.00 5.36
CA MET A 37 -3.94 -21.75 5.10
C MET A 37 -5.15 -20.82 5.04
N ARG A 38 -5.26 -19.87 5.99
CA ARG A 38 -6.36 -18.90 6.00
C ARG A 38 -6.38 -18.06 4.73
N LEU A 39 -5.19 -17.65 4.26
CA LEU A 39 -5.05 -16.88 3.02
C LEU A 39 -5.49 -17.70 1.80
N MET A 40 -4.99 -18.93 1.64
CA MET A 40 -5.31 -19.76 0.47
C MET A 40 -6.81 -20.09 0.40
N ARG A 41 -7.45 -20.38 1.54
CA ARG A 41 -8.90 -20.58 1.61
C ARG A 41 -9.68 -19.31 1.21
N TYR A 42 -9.18 -18.13 1.56
CA TYR A 42 -9.78 -16.88 1.14
C TYR A 42 -9.59 -16.64 -0.36
N GLN A 43 -8.38 -16.88 -0.89
CA GLN A 43 -8.05 -16.75 -2.32
C GLN A 43 -8.93 -17.65 -3.19
N LEU A 44 -9.18 -18.90 -2.81
CA LEU A 44 -10.11 -19.78 -3.54
C LEU A 44 -11.51 -19.17 -3.66
N LYS A 45 -12.03 -18.52 -2.62
CA LYS A 45 -13.32 -17.80 -2.68
C LYS A 45 -13.26 -16.59 -3.59
N LEU A 46 -12.11 -15.92 -3.68
CA LEU A 46 -11.91 -14.80 -4.59
C LEU A 46 -11.85 -15.28 -6.05
N GLU A 47 -11.18 -16.40 -6.33
CA GLU A 47 -11.13 -16.98 -7.68
C GLU A 47 -12.52 -17.38 -8.18
N ASP A 48 -13.33 -17.98 -7.30
CA ASP A 48 -14.72 -18.33 -7.62
C ASP A 48 -15.57 -17.08 -7.86
N LYS A 49 -15.44 -16.05 -7.00
CA LYS A 49 -16.23 -14.82 -7.08
C LYS A 49 -15.87 -13.93 -8.27
N PHE A 50 -14.58 -13.78 -8.57
CA PHE A 50 -14.09 -12.81 -9.55
C PHE A 50 -13.61 -13.47 -10.86
N HIS A 51 -13.56 -14.80 -10.92
CA HIS A 51 -13.04 -15.56 -12.06
C HIS A 51 -11.65 -15.10 -12.50
N ASP A 52 -10.80 -14.83 -11.51
CA ASP A 52 -9.45 -14.26 -11.66
C ASP A 52 -8.46 -15.03 -10.81
N LYS A 53 -7.16 -14.93 -11.12
CA LYS A 53 -6.10 -15.69 -10.43
C LYS A 53 -5.73 -15.02 -9.11
N PHE A 54 -5.93 -15.74 -8.01
CA PHE A 54 -5.58 -15.30 -6.66
C PHE A 54 -4.77 -16.34 -5.89
N LEU A 55 -4.85 -17.62 -6.25
CA LEU A 55 -4.15 -18.67 -5.53
C LEU A 55 -2.62 -18.46 -5.59
N ASP A 56 -1.94 -18.83 -4.51
CA ASP A 56 -0.49 -18.73 -4.32
C ASP A 56 0.09 -17.31 -4.28
N LEU A 57 -0.75 -16.27 -4.39
CA LEU A 57 -0.31 -14.90 -4.13
C LEU A 57 0.03 -14.71 -2.65
N SER A 58 1.02 -13.87 -2.35
CA SER A 58 1.22 -13.40 -0.97
C SER A 58 0.06 -12.50 -0.54
N VAL A 59 -0.04 -12.20 0.77
CA VAL A 59 -1.01 -11.20 1.28
C VAL A 59 -0.85 -9.86 0.54
N HIS A 60 0.39 -9.46 0.23
CA HIS A 60 0.69 -8.21 -0.47
C HIS A 60 0.17 -8.24 -1.91
N GLU A 61 0.47 -9.29 -2.66
CA GLU A 61 0.04 -9.44 -4.05
C GLU A 61 -1.49 -9.63 -4.13
N THR A 62 -2.09 -10.32 -3.16
CA THR A 62 -3.56 -10.45 -3.06
C THR A 62 -4.22 -9.08 -2.86
N MET A 63 -3.72 -8.27 -1.92
CA MET A 63 -4.20 -6.89 -1.74
C MET A 63 -4.02 -6.07 -3.01
N GLN A 64 -2.85 -6.17 -3.65
CA GLN A 64 -2.57 -5.47 -4.90
C GLN A 64 -3.59 -5.85 -5.97
N ARG A 65 -3.80 -7.15 -6.19
CA ARG A 65 -4.74 -7.67 -7.19
C ARG A 65 -6.18 -7.22 -6.92
N LEU A 66 -6.62 -7.26 -5.65
CA LEU A 66 -7.92 -6.74 -5.24
C LEU A 66 -8.08 -5.25 -5.58
N MET A 67 -7.08 -4.42 -5.25
CA MET A 67 -7.10 -3.00 -5.59
C MET A 67 -7.10 -2.78 -7.10
N GLU A 68 -6.37 -3.61 -7.85
CA GLU A 68 -6.35 -3.54 -9.31
C GLU A 68 -7.72 -3.84 -9.91
N ILE A 69 -8.45 -4.85 -9.45
CA ILE A 69 -9.81 -5.12 -9.95
C ILE A 69 -10.86 -4.15 -9.40
N GLY A 70 -10.47 -3.18 -8.56
CA GLY A 70 -11.35 -2.13 -8.01
C GLY A 70 -11.96 -2.48 -6.65
N GLU A 71 -11.63 -3.62 -6.07
CA GLU A 71 -12.18 -4.14 -4.81
C GLU A 71 -11.43 -3.58 -3.59
N MET A 72 -11.51 -2.27 -3.42
CA MET A 72 -10.81 -1.54 -2.35
C MET A 72 -11.23 -1.96 -0.94
N LYS A 73 -12.51 -2.29 -0.75
CA LYS A 73 -13.04 -2.69 0.56
C LYS A 73 -12.48 -4.05 1.00
N LEU A 74 -12.43 -5.01 0.08
CA LEU A 74 -11.86 -6.34 0.36
C LEU A 74 -10.36 -6.23 0.66
N ALA A 75 -9.62 -5.36 -0.05
CA ALA A 75 -8.22 -5.12 0.24
C ALA A 75 -8.01 -4.51 1.65
N GLU A 76 -8.89 -3.62 2.09
CA GLU A 76 -8.86 -3.03 3.44
C GLU A 76 -9.23 -4.04 4.54
N GLU A 77 -10.17 -4.95 4.29
CA GLU A 77 -10.50 -6.07 5.17
C GLU A 77 -9.32 -7.02 5.31
N LEU A 78 -8.73 -7.44 4.19
CA LEU A 78 -7.55 -8.32 4.18
C LEU A 78 -6.36 -7.71 4.94
N CYS A 79 -6.16 -6.40 4.82
CA CYS A 79 -5.15 -5.66 5.59
C CYS A 79 -5.37 -5.77 7.11
N LYS A 80 -6.62 -5.70 7.57
CA LYS A 80 -6.96 -5.83 9.00
C LYS A 80 -6.77 -7.26 9.49
N ASP A 81 -7.26 -8.23 8.72
CA ASP A 81 -7.23 -9.64 9.08
C ASP A 81 -5.80 -10.18 9.23
N PHE A 82 -4.91 -9.78 8.32
CA PHE A 82 -3.50 -10.16 8.34
C PHE A 82 -2.61 -9.16 9.08
N ARG A 83 -3.21 -8.14 9.72
CA ARG A 83 -2.51 -7.12 10.53
C ARG A 83 -1.36 -6.46 9.77
N VAL A 84 -1.58 -6.17 8.50
CA VAL A 84 -0.59 -5.51 7.66
C VAL A 84 -0.33 -4.11 8.22
N PRO A 85 0.93 -3.70 8.41
CA PRO A 85 1.24 -2.36 8.89
C PRO A 85 0.64 -1.28 7.99
N GLU A 86 -0.01 -0.29 8.60
CA GLU A 86 -0.72 0.76 7.88
C GLU A 86 0.16 1.46 6.83
N LYS A 87 1.43 1.76 7.19
CA LYS A 87 2.40 2.35 6.26
C LYS A 87 2.58 1.52 4.98
N ARG A 88 2.63 0.19 5.09
CA ARG A 88 2.79 -0.72 3.94
C ARG A 88 1.55 -0.69 3.05
N PHE A 89 0.37 -0.67 3.64
CA PHE A 89 -0.88 -0.55 2.90
C PHE A 89 -0.97 0.77 2.14
N TRP A 90 -0.58 1.89 2.76
CA TRP A 90 -0.58 3.20 2.11
C TRP A 90 0.35 3.27 0.91
N TRP A 91 1.59 2.77 1.05
CA TRP A 91 2.53 2.70 -0.07
C TRP A 91 1.97 1.89 -1.24
N LEU A 92 1.39 0.72 -0.94
CA LEU A 92 0.78 -0.13 -1.97
C LEU A 92 -0.40 0.58 -2.66
N LYS A 93 -1.31 1.16 -1.89
CA LYS A 93 -2.52 1.80 -2.43
C LYS A 93 -2.17 3.00 -3.32
N ILE A 94 -1.21 3.82 -2.92
CA ILE A 94 -0.71 4.94 -3.74
C ILE A 94 -0.14 4.43 -5.05
N LYS A 95 0.73 3.41 -4.99
CA LYS A 95 1.35 2.81 -6.17
C LYS A 95 0.28 2.28 -7.13
N VAL A 96 -0.67 1.47 -6.66
CA VAL A 96 -1.73 0.90 -7.51
C VAL A 96 -2.62 1.97 -8.12
N LEU A 97 -3.01 2.98 -7.35
CA LEU A 97 -3.85 4.08 -7.86
C LEU A 97 -3.12 4.89 -8.94
N ALA A 98 -1.82 5.13 -8.78
CA ALA A 98 -1.01 5.82 -9.78
C ALA A 98 -0.73 4.96 -11.02
N ASP A 99 -0.39 3.68 -10.83
CA ASP A 99 -0.20 2.68 -11.90
C ASP A 99 -1.45 2.56 -12.79
N LYS A 100 -2.64 2.79 -12.22
CA LYS A 100 -3.92 2.81 -12.94
C LYS A 100 -4.41 4.19 -13.36
N GLU A 101 -3.61 5.23 -13.14
CA GLU A 101 -3.96 6.62 -13.44
C GLU A 101 -5.29 7.08 -12.80
N LEU A 102 -5.66 6.47 -11.67
CA LEU A 102 -6.88 6.78 -10.91
C LEU A 102 -6.67 8.00 -10.01
N TRP A 103 -6.28 9.13 -10.62
CA TRP A 103 -5.90 10.36 -9.92
C TRP A 103 -7.00 10.91 -9.01
N MET A 104 -8.27 10.82 -9.43
CA MET A 104 -9.41 11.25 -8.60
C MET A 104 -9.54 10.43 -7.31
N GLU A 105 -9.30 9.12 -7.39
CA GLU A 105 -9.34 8.24 -6.21
C GLU A 105 -8.10 8.44 -5.33
N LEU A 106 -6.94 8.72 -5.92
CA LEU A 106 -5.74 9.12 -5.19
C LEU A 106 -5.97 10.43 -4.40
N GLU A 107 -6.63 11.41 -5.01
CA GLU A 107 -6.97 12.67 -4.34
C GLU A 107 -7.93 12.45 -3.18
N LYS A 108 -9.00 11.67 -3.39
CA LYS A 108 -9.93 11.26 -2.31
C LYS A 108 -9.18 10.54 -1.19
N PHE A 109 -8.30 9.61 -1.53
CA PHE A 109 -7.50 8.86 -0.56
C PHE A 109 -6.62 9.79 0.28
N SER A 110 -5.98 10.78 -0.33
CA SER A 110 -5.16 11.77 0.37
C SER A 110 -5.94 12.61 1.40
N LYS A 111 -7.27 12.72 1.25
CA LYS A 111 -8.16 13.49 2.12
C LYS A 111 -8.85 12.62 3.17
N SER A 112 -8.81 11.30 3.03
CA SER A 112 -9.55 10.36 3.89
C SER A 112 -9.08 10.37 5.36
N LYS A 113 -7.77 10.44 5.59
CA LYS A 113 -7.13 10.61 6.90
C LYS A 113 -5.70 11.11 6.73
N LYS A 114 -5.06 11.53 7.82
CA LYS A 114 -3.65 11.95 7.79
C LYS A 114 -2.78 10.77 7.37
N SER A 115 -1.98 10.96 6.32
CA SER A 115 -1.08 9.93 5.82
C SER A 115 -0.01 9.56 6.86
N PRO A 116 0.13 8.27 7.23
CA PRO A 116 1.19 7.79 8.13
C PRO A 116 2.57 7.76 7.47
N ILE A 117 2.64 7.97 6.15
CA ILE A 117 3.87 8.01 5.35
C ILE A 117 4.22 9.41 4.85
N GLY A 118 3.46 10.43 5.26
CA GLY A 118 3.61 11.79 4.74
C GLY A 118 2.94 11.99 3.38
N TYR A 119 3.20 13.13 2.75
CA TYR A 119 2.64 13.47 1.42
C TYR A 119 3.72 13.51 0.34
N GLU A 120 4.99 13.43 0.73
CA GLU A 120 6.13 13.25 -0.14
C GLU A 120 5.96 12.05 -1.10
N PRO A 121 5.50 10.87 -0.64
CA PRO A 121 5.23 9.73 -1.55
C PRO A 121 4.17 10.01 -2.62
N PHE A 122 3.17 10.84 -2.32
CA PHE A 122 2.14 11.21 -3.29
C PHE A 122 2.73 12.11 -4.38
N VAL A 123 3.62 13.03 -4.01
CA VAL A 123 4.30 13.89 -4.99
C VAL A 123 5.25 13.06 -5.86
N ASP A 124 6.02 12.17 -5.24
CA ASP A 124 6.99 11.31 -5.94
C ASP A 124 6.31 10.42 -6.99
N ILE A 125 5.23 9.73 -6.62
CA ILE A 125 4.53 8.85 -7.57
C ILE A 125 3.90 9.65 -8.71
N CYS A 126 3.27 10.81 -8.43
CA CYS A 126 2.67 11.62 -9.47
C CYS A 126 3.73 12.17 -10.43
N TRP A 127 4.91 12.50 -9.91
CA TRP A 127 6.05 12.91 -10.73
C TRP A 127 6.57 11.78 -11.62
N GLU A 128 6.72 10.57 -11.08
CA GLU A 128 7.15 9.38 -11.82
C GLU A 128 6.19 9.06 -12.99
N HIS A 129 4.89 9.24 -12.77
CA HIS A 129 3.86 9.10 -13.80
C HIS A 129 3.67 10.37 -14.66
N LYS A 130 4.58 11.34 -14.58
CA LYS A 130 4.59 12.60 -15.36
C LYS A 130 3.34 13.48 -15.18
N ASN A 131 2.55 13.25 -14.14
CA ASN A 131 1.38 14.06 -13.81
C ASN A 131 1.75 15.19 -12.81
N LYS A 132 2.34 16.25 -13.35
CA LYS A 132 2.77 17.41 -12.56
C LYS A 132 1.61 18.17 -11.89
N PHE A 133 0.46 18.23 -12.56
CA PHE A 133 -0.74 18.90 -12.04
C PHE A 133 -1.24 18.22 -10.76
N GLU A 134 -1.29 16.90 -10.77
CA GLU A 134 -1.70 16.11 -9.61
C GLU A 134 -0.65 16.20 -8.48
N ALA A 135 0.64 16.10 -8.83
CA ALA A 135 1.75 16.25 -7.87
C ALA A 135 1.66 17.58 -7.09
N GLN A 136 1.29 18.66 -7.77
CA GLN A 136 1.19 19.99 -7.19
C GLN A 136 0.09 20.10 -6.12
N LYS A 137 -0.99 19.31 -6.21
CA LYS A 137 -2.05 19.30 -5.18
C LYS A 137 -1.50 18.84 -3.83
N TYR A 138 -0.55 17.91 -3.84
CA TYR A 138 0.02 17.34 -2.62
C TYR A 138 1.14 18.19 -2.03
N MET A 139 1.76 19.08 -2.82
CA MET A 139 2.83 19.98 -2.36
C MET A 139 2.44 20.88 -1.18
N GLN A 140 1.18 21.30 -1.12
CA GLN A 140 0.67 22.10 0.00
C GLN A 140 0.68 21.33 1.33
N LYS A 141 0.71 20.00 1.26
CA LYS A 141 0.63 19.07 2.40
C LYS A 141 1.98 18.48 2.78
N VAL A 142 3.01 18.67 1.94
CA VAL A 142 4.40 18.31 2.24
C VAL A 142 4.90 19.19 3.38
N LYS A 143 5.75 18.65 4.27
CA LYS A 143 6.32 19.42 5.37
C LYS A 143 7.23 20.53 4.87
N ASP A 144 7.24 21.67 5.57
CA ASP A 144 8.02 22.85 5.17
C ASP A 144 9.52 22.56 4.97
N GLU A 145 10.09 21.70 5.81
CA GLU A 145 11.47 21.20 5.72
C GLU A 145 11.78 20.55 4.36
N ASN A 146 10.79 19.91 3.73
CA ASN A 146 10.93 19.19 2.47
C ASN A 146 10.41 19.97 1.26
N LYS A 147 9.62 21.05 1.46
CA LYS A 147 8.96 21.78 0.37
C LYS A 147 9.95 22.32 -0.66
N VAL A 148 11.05 22.95 -0.23
CA VAL A 148 12.06 23.50 -1.16
C VAL A 148 12.63 22.40 -2.05
N ARG A 149 13.02 21.27 -1.47
CA ARG A 149 13.57 20.12 -2.19
C ARG A 149 12.58 19.59 -3.23
N TYR A 150 11.31 19.47 -2.87
CA TYR A 150 10.28 18.96 -3.77
C TYR A 150 9.87 19.97 -4.85
N LEU A 151 9.81 21.27 -4.55
CA LEU A 151 9.55 22.34 -5.54
C LEU A 151 10.63 22.35 -6.65
N VAL A 152 11.89 22.19 -6.27
CA VAL A 152 12.99 22.05 -7.23
C VAL A 152 12.84 20.76 -8.05
N LYS A 153 12.52 19.63 -7.39
CA LYS A 153 12.34 18.34 -8.07
C LYS A 153 11.27 18.37 -9.15
N ILE A 154 10.13 19.02 -8.90
CA ILE A 154 9.02 19.10 -9.85
C ILE A 154 9.20 20.16 -10.96
N GLY A 155 10.33 20.86 -10.97
CA GLY A 155 10.71 21.80 -12.02
C GLY A 155 10.11 23.20 -11.89
N TYR A 156 9.56 23.60 -10.74
CA TYR A 156 9.09 24.96 -10.50
C TYR A 156 10.23 25.83 -9.95
N VAL A 157 11.11 26.28 -10.86
CA VAL A 157 12.22 27.18 -10.52
C VAL A 157 11.91 28.56 -11.11
N SER A 158 11.14 29.38 -10.39
CA SER A 158 11.17 30.87 -10.45
C SER A 158 9.99 31.52 -9.74
N GLY A 159 8.75 31.01 -9.90
CA GLY A 159 7.56 31.63 -9.30
C GLY A 159 7.24 31.15 -7.87
N GLN A 160 6.86 29.89 -7.72
CA GLN A 160 6.43 29.33 -6.42
C GLN A 160 7.54 29.26 -5.37
N LEU A 161 8.78 29.01 -5.80
CA LEU A 161 9.93 29.03 -4.90
C LEU A 161 10.17 30.43 -4.34
N VAL A 162 10.01 31.48 -5.16
CA VAL A 162 10.14 32.87 -4.72
C VAL A 162 9.03 33.26 -3.76
N PHE A 163 7.77 32.92 -4.05
CA PHE A 163 6.67 33.14 -3.10
C PHE A 163 6.85 32.37 -1.79
N TYR A 164 7.30 31.11 -1.86
CA TYR A 164 7.53 30.29 -0.67
C TYR A 164 8.68 30.85 0.18
N VAL A 165 9.82 31.20 -0.45
CA VAL A 165 10.96 31.81 0.23
C VAL A 165 10.60 33.21 0.75
N GLN A 166 9.86 34.04 0.02
CA GLN A 166 9.39 35.33 0.53
C GLN A 166 8.45 35.18 1.72
N ALA A 167 7.48 34.26 1.68
CA ALA A 167 6.53 34.06 2.77
C ALA A 167 7.17 33.50 4.04
N HIS A 168 8.26 32.73 3.93
CA HIS A 168 8.90 32.05 5.07
C HIS A 168 10.24 32.65 5.51
N CYS A 169 10.97 33.39 4.65
CA CYS A 169 12.21 34.07 5.01
C CYS A 169 12.03 35.55 5.33
N CYS A 170 10.99 36.23 4.81
CA CYS A 170 10.55 37.50 5.38
C CYS A 170 9.54 37.20 6.50
N GLY A 171 10.05 37.02 7.72
CA GLY A 171 9.21 37.08 8.91
C GLY A 171 8.39 38.37 8.90
N THR A 172 7.10 38.23 9.20
CA THR A 172 6.13 39.25 9.60
C THR A 172 6.70 40.67 9.75
N VAL A 173 6.55 41.50 8.73
CA VAL A 173 6.39 42.95 8.88
C VAL A 173 5.17 43.35 8.08
N PHE A 174 3.98 43.14 8.67
CA PHE A 174 2.83 44.04 8.60
C PHE A 174 1.94 43.73 9.81
#